data_AF-A0A7K4F5S5-F1
#
_entry.id   AF-A0A7K4F5S5-F1
#
_cell.length_a   1.000
_cell.length_b   1.000
_cell.length_c   1.000
_cell.angle_alpha   90.00
_cell.angle_beta   90.00
_cell.angle_gamma   90.00
#
_symmetry.space_group_name_H-M   'P 1'
#
loop_
_entity.id
_entity.type
_entity.pdbx_description
1 polymer ?
#
loop_
_entity_poly.entity_id
_entity_poly.type
_entity_poly.pdbx_seq_one_letter_code
_entity_poly.pdbx_strand_id
1 'polypeptide(L)' 'MSALEFIKECQEKVFSGIGISPDDAKKLLNTPDENLKELARCANEITHDFNGKK' A
#
# COMPACT_ATOMS: atom_id res chain seq x y z
N MET A 1 13.83 4.89 6.28
CA MET A 1 12.80 3.94 5.82
C MET A 1 12.86 3.91 4.30
N SER A 2 12.98 2.72 3.72
CA SER A 2 12.95 2.52 2.27
C SER A 2 11.53 2.69 1.72
N ALA A 3 11.39 2.87 0.40
CA ALA A 3 10.08 2.89 -0.25
C ALA A 3 9.30 1.58 0.00
N LEU A 4 9.98 0.42 0.00
CA LEU A 4 9.37 -0.88 0.29
C LEU A 4 8.80 -0.96 1.72
N GLU A 5 9.57 -0.54 2.71
CA GLU A 5 9.11 -0.51 4.10
C GLU A 5 7.90 0.42 4.26
N PHE A 6 7.93 1.57 3.60
CA PHE A 6 6.84 2.54 3.65
C PHE A 6 5.55 2.01 3.00
N ILE A 7 5.65 1.31 1.86
CA ILE A 7 4.51 0.65 1.21
C ILE A 7 3.87 -0.37 2.16
N LYS A 8 4.69 -1.20 2.83
CA LYS A 8 4.21 -2.21 3.78
C LYS A 8 3.56 -1.59 5.02
N GLU A 9 4.13 -0.51 5.56
CA GLU A 9 3.52 0.22 6.66
C GLU A 9 2.13 0.76 6.28
N CYS A 10 1.99 1.33 5.08
CA CYS A 10 0.69 1.81 4.58
C CYS A 10 -0.31 0.67 4.41
N GLN A 11 0.15 -0.49 3.93
CA GLN A 11 -0.68 -1.69 3.82
C GLN A 11 -1.18 -2.18 5.19
N GLU A 12 -0.29 -2.27 6.19
CA GLU A 12 -0.64 -2.68 7.55
C GLU A 12 -1.63 -1.72 8.22
N LYS A 13 -1.50 -0.40 7.98
CA LYS A 13 -2.50 0.58 8.42
C LYS A 13 -3.89 0.20 7.90
N VAL A 14 -4.00 -0.04 6.58
CA VAL A 14 -5.28 -0.38 5.94
C VAL A 14 -5.86 -1.67 6.50
N PHE A 15 -5.05 -2.74 6.64
CA PHE A 15 -5.51 -3.99 7.26
C PHE A 15 -5.94 -3.83 8.72
N SER A 16 -5.34 -2.88 9.45
CA SER A 16 -5.72 -2.54 10.83
C SER A 16 -6.96 -1.65 10.92
N GLY A 17 -7.63 -1.37 9.79
CA GLY A 17 -8.78 -0.46 9.72
C GLY A 17 -8.41 1.03 9.82
N ILE A 18 -7.13 1.35 9.74
CA ILE A 18 -6.61 2.72 9.76
C ILE A 18 -6.42 3.18 8.32
N GLY A 19 -7.12 4.24 7.93
CA GLY A 19 -6.90 4.87 6.62
C GLY A 19 -5.50 5.47 6.50
N ILE A 20 -4.97 5.52 5.28
CA ILE A 20 -3.74 6.27 4.99
C ILE A 20 -4.01 7.78 5.02
N SER A 21 -3.02 8.56 5.44
CA SER A 21 -3.14 10.03 5.43
C SER A 21 -2.95 10.61 4.01
N PRO A 22 -3.34 11.89 3.78
CA PRO A 22 -3.05 12.56 2.51
C PRO A 22 -1.56 12.61 2.16
N ASP A 23 -0.67 12.73 3.16
CA ASP A 23 0.78 12.72 2.92
C ASP A 23 1.31 11.33 2.64
N ASP A 24 0.70 10.28 3.22
CA ASP A 24 1.00 8.91 2.84
C ASP A 24 0.63 8.67 1.37
N ALA A 25 -0.57 9.11 0.95
CA ALA A 25 -1.01 9.01 -0.44
C ALA A 25 -0.06 9.73 -1.40
N LYS A 26 0.40 10.95 -1.07
CA LYS A 26 1.40 11.66 -1.88
C LYS A 26 2.72 10.89 -1.98
N LYS A 27 3.19 10.29 -0.90
CA LYS A 27 4.42 9.47 -0.93
C LYS A 27 4.24 8.22 -1.79
N LEU A 28 3.10 7.54 -1.69
CA LEU A 28 2.78 6.39 -2.54
C LEU A 28 2.71 6.77 -4.03
N LEU A 29 2.16 7.95 -4.36
CA LEU A 29 2.15 8.47 -5.74
C LEU A 29 3.55 8.77 -6.29
N ASN A 30 4.54 9.02 -5.43
CA ASN A 30 5.93 9.28 -5.80
C ASN A 30 6.83 8.02 -5.62
N THR A 31 6.24 6.83 -5.60
CA THR A 31 6.99 5.57 -5.47
C THR A 31 7.92 5.38 -6.69
N PRO A 32 9.21 5.03 -6.49
CA PRO A 32 10.12 4.72 -7.59
C PRO A 32 9.65 3.53 -8.44
N ASP A 33 9.94 3.55 -9.74
CA ASP A 33 9.52 2.52 -10.70
C ASP A 33 9.91 1.09 -10.27
N GLU A 34 11.10 0.92 -9.68
CA GLU A 34 11.59 -0.36 -9.17
C GLU A 34 10.70 -0.98 -8.08
N ASN A 35 9.91 -0.15 -7.38
CA ASN A 35 9.03 -0.57 -6.29
C ASN A 35 7.55 -0.67 -6.69
N LEU A 36 7.18 -0.28 -7.92
CA LEU A 36 5.78 -0.32 -8.39
C LEU A 36 5.18 -1.74 -8.36
N LYS A 37 6.02 -2.77 -8.59
CA LYS A 37 5.59 -4.17 -8.49
C LYS A 37 5.13 -4.51 -7.07
N GLU A 38 5.85 -4.04 -6.05
CA GLU A 38 5.49 -4.28 -4.65
C GLU A 38 4.24 -3.48 -4.29
N LEU A 39 4.16 -2.21 -4.69
CA LEU A 39 2.99 -1.36 -4.48
C LEU A 39 1.71 -2.00 -5.05
N ALA A 40 1.79 -2.50 -6.29
CA ALA A 40 0.67 -3.20 -6.93
C ALA A 40 0.30 -4.49 -6.20
N ARG A 41 1.29 -5.26 -5.71
CA ARG A 41 1.03 -6.48 -4.93
C ARG A 41 0.25 -6.15 -3.65
N CYS A 42 0.71 -5.17 -2.88
CA CYS A 42 0.05 -4.75 -1.64
C CYS A 42 -1.39 -4.26 -1.89
N ALA A 43 -1.61 -3.45 -2.94
CA ALA A 43 -2.95 -2.99 -3.31
C ALA A 43 -3.90 -4.15 -3.71
N ASN A 44 -3.37 -5.16 -4.41
CA ASN A 44 -4.12 -6.36 -4.77
C ASN A 44 -4.45 -7.22 -3.55
N GLU A 45 -3.50 -7.38 -2.62
CA GLU A 45 -3.72 -8.09 -1.35
C GLU A 45 -4.82 -7.42 -0.52
N ILE A 46 -4.80 -6.08 -0.40
CA ILE A 46 -5.88 -5.31 0.24
C ILE A 46 -7.21 -5.58 -0.47
N THR A 47 -7.26 -5.44 -1.79
CA THR A 47 -8.49 -5.65 -2.56
C THR A 47 -9.04 -7.06 -2.36
N HIS A 48 -8.16 -8.07 -2.33
CA HIS A 48 -8.53 -9.46 -2.14
C HIS A 48 -9.09 -9.74 -0.75
N ASP A 49 -8.51 -9.17 0.29
CA ASP A 49 -8.93 -9.40 1.67
C ASP A 49 -10.29 -8.71 1.95
N PHE A 50 -10.43 -7.45 1.51
CA PHE A 50 -11.65 -6.67 1.76
C PHE A 50 -12.82 -7.04 0.84
N ASN A 51 -12.57 -7.54 -0.38
CA ASN A 51 -13.63 -7.91 -1.33
C ASN A 51 -13.76 -9.41 -1.60
N GLY A 52 -12.87 -10.23 -1.04
CA GLY A 52 -12.78 -11.67 -1.33
C GLY A 52 -12.32 -11.99 -2.76
N LYS A 53 -12.39 -13.27 -3.14
CA LYS A 53 -12.32 -13.71 -4.54
C LYS A 53 -13.68 -13.46 -5.20
N LYS A 54 -13.80 -12.36 -5.94
CA LYS A 54 -14.83 -12.26 -6.98
C LYS A 54 -14.54 -13.22 -8.12
#